data_AF-A0A3D1RF70-F1
#
_entry.id   AF-A0A3D1RF70-F1
#
_cell.length_a   1.000
_cell.length_b   1.000
_cell.length_c   1.000
_cell.angle_alpha   90.00
_cell.angle_beta   90.00
_cell.angle_gamma   90.00
#
_symmetry.space_group_name_H-M   'P 1'
#
loop_
_entity.id
_entity.type
_entity.pdbx_description
1 polymer ?
#
loop_
_entity_poly.entity_id
_entity_poly.type
_entity_poly.pdbx_seq_one_letter_code
_entity_poly.pdbx_strand_id
1 'polypeptide(L)'
;MEQVFVDTDVCLDLLSGRMPFNSRAEVLFSLADSGSIKICVSSISFANIDYVLRSQYTVKNTRQILAKFKTLVTVLTVDSKTIDLAIASDLNDFEDAIQHSCAVENYLGTIITRNIKDYKKASIKVMTPEAYISKPR
;
A
#
# COMPACT_ATOMS: atom_id res chain seq x y z
N MET A 1 3.41 11.29 -14.64
CA MET A 1 2.32 10.51 -14.04
C MET A 1 2.56 10.46 -12.54
N GLU A 2 1.57 10.82 -11.73
CA GLU A 2 1.71 10.83 -10.26
C GLU A 2 1.92 9.39 -9.76
N GLN A 3 2.86 9.22 -8.82
CA GLN A 3 3.14 7.95 -8.18
C GLN A 3 2.82 8.06 -6.70
N VAL A 4 2.06 7.10 -6.18
CA VAL A 4 1.66 7.07 -4.76
C VAL A 4 2.01 5.72 -4.16
N PHE A 5 2.47 5.73 -2.92
CA PHE A 5 2.65 4.50 -2.16
C PHE A 5 1.32 4.12 -1.53
N VAL A 6 0.93 2.85 -1.63
CA VAL A 6 -0.31 2.35 -1.02
C VAL A 6 0.04 1.33 0.06
N ASP A 7 -0.54 1.55 1.23
CA ASP A 7 -0.45 0.70 2.40
C ASP A 7 -1.01 -0.71 2.13
N THR A 8 -0.37 -1.74 2.68
CA THR A 8 -0.81 -3.14 2.62
C THR A 8 -2.27 -3.29 3.03
N ASP A 9 -2.73 -2.56 4.05
CA ASP A 9 -4.10 -2.64 4.53
C ASP A 9 -5.13 -2.18 3.49
N VAL A 10 -4.82 -1.13 2.73
CA VAL A 10 -5.66 -0.65 1.63
C VAL A 10 -5.67 -1.63 0.45
N CYS A 11 -4.55 -2.32 0.22
CA CYS A 11 -4.49 -3.41 -0.75
C CYS A 11 -5.38 -4.58 -0.31
N LEU A 12 -5.37 -4.92 0.98
CA LEU A 12 -6.26 -5.94 1.54
C LEU A 12 -7.72 -5.54 1.46
N ASP A 13 -8.05 -4.27 1.64
CA ASP A 13 -9.41 -3.77 1.51
C ASP A 13 -10.00 -4.09 0.14
N LEU A 14 -9.22 -3.88 -0.94
CA LEU A 14 -9.56 -4.29 -2.31
C LEU A 14 -9.66 -5.82 -2.44
N LEU A 15 -8.61 -6.54 -2.06
CA LEU A 15 -8.44 -7.94 -2.43
C LEU A 15 -9.32 -8.90 -1.62
N SER A 16 -9.74 -8.49 -0.43
CA SER A 16 -10.56 -9.29 0.49
C SER A 16 -11.97 -8.73 0.70
N GLY A 17 -12.30 -7.58 0.10
CA GLY A 17 -13.61 -6.95 0.22
C GLY A 17 -13.94 -6.46 1.63
N ARG A 18 -12.95 -5.96 2.39
CA ARG A 18 -13.17 -5.50 3.78
C ARG A 18 -14.07 -4.26 3.80
N MET A 19 -15.25 -4.41 4.38
CA MET A 19 -16.15 -3.29 4.62
C MET A 19 -15.75 -2.53 5.90
N PRO A 20 -15.93 -1.18 5.93
CA PRO A 20 -16.53 -0.32 4.90
C PRO A 20 -15.53 0.21 3.84
N PHE A 21 -14.26 -0.23 3.88
CA PHE A 21 -13.17 0.40 3.13
C PHE A 21 -13.08 0.00 1.65
N ASN A 22 -13.62 -1.17 1.28
CA ASN A 22 -13.50 -1.75 -0.06
C ASN A 22 -13.92 -0.78 -1.18
N SER A 23 -15.05 -0.11 -1.06
CA SER A 23 -15.57 0.77 -2.13
C SER A 23 -14.60 1.90 -2.50
N ARG A 24 -13.83 2.41 -1.52
CA ARG A 24 -12.83 3.46 -1.76
C ARG A 24 -11.53 2.88 -2.29
N ALA A 25 -11.17 1.67 -1.87
CA ALA A 25 -10.05 0.95 -2.47
C ALA A 25 -10.33 0.65 -3.96
N GLU A 26 -11.51 0.12 -4.31
CA GLU A 26 -11.90 -0.16 -5.71
C GLU A 26 -11.75 1.07 -6.62
N VAL A 27 -12.21 2.23 -6.18
CA VAL A 27 -12.05 3.48 -6.94
C VAL A 27 -10.58 3.87 -7.06
N LEU A 28 -9.80 3.81 -5.98
CA LEU A 28 -8.37 4.12 -6.00
C LEU A 28 -7.61 3.24 -7.01
N PHE A 29 -7.86 1.94 -6.98
CA PHE A 29 -7.19 0.98 -7.85
C PHE A 29 -7.68 1.06 -9.31
N SER A 30 -8.93 1.48 -9.54
CA SER A 30 -9.42 1.81 -10.89
C SER A 30 -8.70 3.01 -11.51
N LEU A 31 -8.21 3.96 -10.69
CA LEU A 31 -7.35 5.04 -11.19
C LEU A 31 -6.00 4.52 -11.67
N ALA A 32 -5.46 3.48 -11.04
CA ALA A 32 -4.24 2.83 -11.50
C ALA A 32 -4.47 2.03 -12.79
N ASP A 33 -5.58 1.30 -12.87
CA ASP A 33 -5.95 0.50 -14.05
C ASP A 33 -6.16 1.37 -15.29
N SER A 34 -6.79 2.54 -15.12
CA SER A 34 -6.96 3.54 -16.19
C SER A 34 -5.68 4.32 -16.55
N GLY A 35 -4.56 4.08 -15.84
CA GLY A 35 -3.30 4.81 -16.04
C GLY A 35 -3.32 6.27 -15.56
N SER A 36 -4.34 6.68 -14.79
CA SER A 36 -4.41 8.03 -14.22
C SER A 36 -3.29 8.27 -13.18
N ILE A 37 -2.97 7.23 -12.41
CA ILE A 37 -1.95 7.24 -11.37
C ILE A 37 -1.15 5.94 -11.46
N LYS A 38 0.02 5.91 -10.84
CA LYS A 38 0.77 4.68 -10.63
C LYS A 38 0.80 4.34 -9.15
N ILE A 39 0.29 3.17 -8.81
CA ILE A 39 0.32 2.65 -7.44
C ILE A 39 1.61 1.87 -7.24
N CYS A 40 2.34 2.23 -6.18
CA CYS A 40 3.52 1.54 -5.69
C CYS A 40 3.20 0.87 -4.35
N VAL A 41 3.74 -0.32 -4.12
CA VAL A 41 3.64 -1.06 -2.85
C VAL A 41 4.99 -1.65 -2.51
N SER A 42 5.23 -1.97 -1.24
CA SER A 42 6.46 -2.65 -0.84
C SER A 42 6.46 -4.12 -1.27
N SER A 43 7.64 -4.72 -1.43
CA SER A 43 7.78 -6.17 -1.64
C SER A 43 7.26 -6.98 -0.46
N ILE A 44 7.36 -6.46 0.77
CA ILE A 44 6.85 -7.14 1.97
C ILE A 44 5.32 -7.21 2.00
N SER A 45 4.63 -6.23 1.40
CA SER A 45 3.17 -6.23 1.28
C SER A 45 2.63 -7.52 0.63
N PHE A 46 3.35 -8.13 -0.31
CA PHE A 46 2.91 -9.39 -0.95
C PHE A 46 2.91 -10.58 0.02
N ALA A 47 3.87 -10.64 0.95
CA ALA A 47 3.91 -11.69 1.97
C ALA A 47 2.75 -11.51 2.96
N ASN A 48 2.48 -10.26 3.37
CA ASN A 48 1.39 -9.94 4.29
C ASN A 48 0.02 -10.19 3.65
N ILE A 49 -0.15 -9.81 2.38
CA ILE A 49 -1.38 -10.09 1.62
C ILE A 49 -1.59 -11.60 1.49
N ASP A 50 -0.58 -12.38 1.10
CA ASP A 50 -0.69 -13.85 1.03
C ASP A 50 -1.12 -14.43 2.37
N TYR A 51 -0.47 -14.00 3.45
CA TYR A 51 -0.77 -14.47 4.80
C TYR A 51 -2.24 -14.25 5.18
N VAL A 52 -2.75 -13.05 4.97
CA VAL A 52 -4.14 -12.69 5.31
C VAL A 52 -5.15 -13.41 4.41
N LEU A 53 -4.93 -13.41 3.09
CA LEU A 53 -5.87 -13.98 2.12
C LEU A 53 -6.03 -15.49 2.25
N ARG A 54 -5.04 -16.20 2.81
CA ARG A 54 -5.14 -17.66 3.07
C ARG A 54 -6.25 -18.03 4.05
N SER A 55 -6.76 -17.10 4.85
CA SER A 55 -7.93 -17.34 5.70
C SER A 55 -9.26 -17.39 4.93
N GLN A 56 -9.29 -16.87 3.70
CA GLN A 56 -10.50 -16.74 2.88
C GLN A 56 -10.43 -17.57 1.59
N TYR A 57 -9.24 -17.81 1.08
CA TYR A 57 -9.00 -18.45 -0.21
C TYR A 57 -8.03 -19.62 -0.07
N THR A 58 -8.16 -20.59 -0.98
CA THR A 58 -7.17 -21.66 -1.11
C THR A 58 -5.83 -21.09 -1.56
N VAL A 59 -4.72 -21.77 -1.25
CA VAL A 59 -3.37 -21.35 -1.68
C VAL A 59 -3.29 -21.08 -3.19
N LYS A 60 -3.94 -21.92 -4.01
CA LYS A 60 -3.99 -21.75 -5.46
C LYS A 60 -4.70 -20.45 -5.84
N ASN A 61 -5.86 -20.18 -5.24
CA ASN A 61 -6.64 -18.97 -5.53
C ASN A 61 -5.91 -17.72 -5.03
N THR A 62 -5.30 -17.75 -3.84
CA THR A 62 -4.48 -16.64 -3.32
C THR A 62 -3.35 -16.27 -4.29
N ARG A 63 -2.60 -17.26 -4.79
CA ARG A 63 -1.53 -17.00 -5.78
C ARG A 63 -2.06 -16.42 -7.09
N GLN A 64 -3.24 -16.84 -7.55
CA GLN A 64 -3.88 -16.26 -8.73
C GLN A 64 -4.31 -14.80 -8.50
N ILE A 65 -4.83 -14.48 -7.31
CA ILE A 65 -5.17 -13.11 -6.92
C ILE A 65 -3.91 -12.24 -6.89
N LEU A 66 -2.83 -12.71 -6.25
CA LEU A 66 -1.55 -11.99 -6.20
C LEU A 66 -0.95 -11.76 -7.58
N ALA A 67 -1.03 -12.75 -8.48
CA ALA A 67 -0.54 -12.62 -9.85
C ALA A 67 -1.28 -11.50 -10.62
N LYS A 68 -2.61 -11.42 -10.47
CA LYS A 68 -3.40 -10.33 -11.06
C LYS A 68 -3.11 -8.98 -10.39
N PHE A 69 -3.03 -8.96 -9.07
CA PHE A 69 -2.69 -7.74 -8.32
C PHE A 69 -1.33 -7.17 -8.75
N LYS A 70 -0.34 -8.05 -8.99
CA LYS A 70 1.00 -7.66 -9.43
C LYS A 70 1.03 -6.92 -10.78
N THR A 71 0.06 -7.15 -11.67
CA THR A 71 -0.03 -6.42 -12.95
C THR A 71 -0.57 -5.00 -12.77
N LEU A 72 -1.29 -4.73 -11.69
CA LEU A 72 -1.89 -3.44 -11.38
C LEU A 72 -0.93 -2.49 -10.62
N VAL A 73 0.07 -3.05 -9.93
CA VAL A 73 0.94 -2.29 -9.03
C VAL A 73 2.43 -2.44 -9.35
N THR A 74 3.18 -1.38 -9.07
CA THR A 74 4.64 -1.41 -9.04
C THR A 74 5.11 -1.89 -7.68
N VAL A 75 5.95 -2.92 -7.66
CA VAL A 75 6.53 -3.43 -6.41
C VAL A 75 7.89 -2.81 -6.22
N LEU A 76 8.05 -2.15 -5.08
CA LEU A 76 9.29 -1.53 -4.66
C LEU A 76 10.07 -2.48 -3.76
N THR A 77 11.39 -2.46 -3.91
CA THR A 77 12.28 -3.30 -3.12
C THR A 77 12.33 -2.80 -1.68
N VAL A 78 12.24 -3.74 -0.73
CA VAL A 78 12.67 -3.56 0.66
C VAL A 78 14.02 -4.23 0.80
N ASP A 79 15.07 -3.43 0.98
CA ASP A 79 16.46 -3.87 1.12
C ASP A 79 17.03 -3.54 2.50
N SER A 80 18.32 -3.82 2.72
CA SER A 80 18.98 -3.54 4.01
C SER A 80 18.82 -2.09 4.44
N LYS A 81 18.97 -1.14 3.51
CA LYS A 81 18.86 0.29 3.83
C LYS A 81 17.44 0.66 4.25
N THR A 82 16.44 0.10 3.58
CA THR A 82 15.03 0.28 3.95
C THR A 82 14.76 -0.21 5.38
N ILE A 83 15.36 -1.35 5.75
CA ILE A 83 15.24 -1.92 7.11
C ILE A 83 15.99 -1.06 8.14
N ASP A 84 17.21 -0.61 7.83
CA ASP A 84 17.99 0.26 8.72
C ASP A 84 17.23 1.55 9.05
N LEU A 85 16.60 2.17 8.04
CA LEU A 85 15.77 3.36 8.22
C LEU A 85 14.50 3.05 9.04
N ALA A 86 13.85 1.92 8.80
CA ALA A 86 12.67 1.52 9.57
C ALA A 86 13.00 1.31 11.05
N ILE A 87 14.13 0.66 11.35
CA ILE A 87 14.63 0.44 12.72
C ILE A 87 14.95 1.78 13.41
N ALA A 88 15.55 2.73 12.69
CA ALA A 88 15.88 4.05 13.21
C ALA A 88 14.68 5.01 13.26
N SER A 89 13.53 4.60 12.72
CA SER A 89 12.36 5.47 12.64
C SER A 89 11.66 5.62 13.99
N ASP A 90 10.95 6.73 14.15
CA ASP A 90 10.12 6.99 15.32
C ASP A 90 8.68 6.42 15.20
N LEU A 91 8.40 5.69 14.11
CA LEU A 91 7.10 5.05 13.87
C LEU A 91 6.94 3.84 14.79
N ASN A 92 5.77 3.73 15.43
CA ASN A 92 5.55 2.68 16.43
C ASN A 92 5.31 1.31 15.81
N ASP A 93 4.60 1.28 14.69
CA ASP A 93 4.34 0.05 13.95
C ASP A 93 5.49 -0.18 12.95
N PHE A 94 6.06 -1.39 12.99
CA PHE A 94 7.25 -1.69 12.19
C PHE A 94 6.93 -1.94 10.73
N GLU A 95 5.73 -2.44 10.39
CA GLU A 95 5.30 -2.53 9.00
C GLU A 95 5.13 -1.14 8.41
N ASP A 96 4.50 -0.22 9.14
CA ASP A 96 4.38 1.18 8.73
C ASP A 96 5.74 1.86 8.59
N ALA A 97 6.71 1.55 9.47
CA ALA A 97 8.08 2.02 9.37
C ALA A 97 8.78 1.56 8.09
N ILE A 98 8.62 0.27 7.73
CA ILE A 98 9.16 -0.29 6.48
C ILE A 98 8.47 0.35 5.27
N GLN A 99 7.15 0.47 5.28
CA GLN A 99 6.37 1.08 4.20
C GLN A 99 6.76 2.54 3.99
N HIS A 100 6.90 3.30 5.07
CA HIS A 100 7.34 4.69 5.03
C HIS A 100 8.75 4.83 4.48
N SER A 101 9.69 4.05 5.01
CA SER A 101 11.09 4.05 4.55
C SER A 101 11.18 3.66 3.08
N CYS A 102 10.43 2.65 2.64
CA CYS A 102 10.37 2.20 1.25
C CYS A 102 9.84 3.31 0.32
N ALA A 103 8.79 4.03 0.74
CA ALA A 103 8.24 5.15 -0.02
C ALA A 103 9.26 6.30 -0.16
N VAL A 104 9.93 6.67 0.95
CA VAL A 104 10.93 7.75 0.98
C VAL A 104 12.14 7.41 0.11
N GLU A 105 12.68 6.19 0.22
CA GLU A 105 13.83 5.73 -0.55
C GLU A 105 13.56 5.67 -2.06
N ASN A 106 12.30 5.52 -2.44
CA ASN A 106 11.85 5.56 -3.84
C ASN A 106 11.31 6.93 -4.26
N TYR A 107 11.61 7.99 -3.50
CA TYR A 107 11.25 9.39 -3.79
C TYR A 107 9.74 9.63 -3.95
N LEU A 108 8.91 8.84 -3.27
CA LEU A 108 7.46 9.01 -3.29
C LEU A 108 7.05 10.04 -2.23
N GLY A 109 6.29 11.04 -2.65
CA GLY A 109 5.84 12.13 -1.77
C GLY A 109 4.54 11.87 -1.02
N THR A 110 3.84 10.75 -1.28
CA THR A 110 2.53 10.45 -0.69
C THR A 110 2.38 8.96 -0.35
N ILE A 111 1.91 8.68 0.86
CA ILE A 111 1.38 7.38 1.30
C ILE A 111 -0.14 7.46 1.41
N ILE A 112 -0.81 6.43 0.89
CA ILE A 112 -2.24 6.23 1.04
C ILE A 112 -2.49 5.10 2.03
N THR A 113 -3.12 5.42 3.15
CA THR A 113 -3.44 4.51 4.26
C THR A 113 -4.77 4.87 4.89
N ARG A 114 -5.46 3.90 5.48
CA ARG A 114 -6.62 4.15 6.35
C ARG A 114 -6.22 4.55 7.78
N ASN A 115 -4.96 4.35 8.16
CA ASN A 115 -4.42 4.45 9.52
C ASN A 115 -3.58 5.72 9.73
N ILE A 116 -4.11 6.91 9.37
CA ILE A 116 -3.35 8.19 9.44
C ILE A 116 -2.65 8.42 10.80
N LYS A 117 -3.28 8.00 11.90
CA LYS A 117 -2.76 8.15 13.26
C LYS A 117 -1.42 7.45 13.50
N ASP A 118 -1.11 6.40 12.75
CA ASP A 118 0.08 5.58 12.92
C ASP A 118 1.27 6.21 12.17
N TYR A 119 0.99 7.11 11.24
CA TYR A 119 1.97 7.89 10.47
C TYR A 119 2.15 9.33 10.97
N LYS A 120 1.83 9.65 12.23
CA LYS A 120 1.96 11.03 12.77
C LYS A 120 3.36 11.62 12.67
N LYS A 121 4.38 10.77 12.64
CA LYS A 121 5.80 11.17 12.52
C LYS A 121 6.37 10.96 11.11
N ALA A 122 5.52 10.66 10.13
CA ALA A 122 5.95 10.51 8.75
C ALA A 122 6.45 11.84 8.18
N SER A 123 7.53 11.77 7.41
CA SER A 123 8.14 12.92 6.72
C SER A 123 7.48 13.27 5.37
N ILE A 124 6.56 12.43 4.88
CA ILE A 124 5.87 12.59 3.60
C ILE A 124 4.36 12.68 3.80
N LYS A 125 3.64 13.15 2.77
CA LYS A 125 2.20 13.36 2.86
C LYS A 125 1.47 12.04 3.11
N VAL A 126 0.54 12.04 4.05
CA VAL A 126 -0.28 10.86 4.36
C VAL A 126 -1.75 11.18 4.14
N MET A 127 -2.45 10.29 3.44
CA MET A 127 -3.84 10.49 3.04
C MET A 127 -4.65 9.21 3.15
N THR A 128 -5.94 9.32 3.47
CA THR A 128 -6.89 8.23 3.21
C THR A 128 -7.17 8.08 1.71
N PRO A 129 -7.61 6.89 1.24
CA PRO A 129 -8.16 6.74 -0.11
C PRO A 129 -9.21 7.80 -0.46
N GLU A 130 -10.17 8.07 0.45
CA GLU A 130 -11.22 9.07 0.27
C GLU A 130 -10.65 10.47 -0.01
N ALA A 131 -9.78 10.95 0.88
CA ALA A 131 -9.14 12.24 0.75
C ALA A 131 -8.30 12.35 -0.54
N TYR A 132 -7.66 11.26 -0.98
CA TYR A 132 -6.89 11.27 -2.22
C TYR A 132 -7.78 11.38 -3.47
N ILE A 133 -8.87 10.60 -3.51
CA ILE A 133 -9.83 10.57 -4.64
C ILE A 133 -10.58 11.90 -4.76
N SER A 134 -10.91 12.55 -3.65
CA SER A 134 -11.67 13.82 -3.63
C SER A 134 -10.89 15.06 -4.04
N LYS A 135 -9.57 14.95 -4.28
CA LYS A 135 -8.75 16.09 -4.70
C LYS A 135 -9.14 16.58 -6.10
N PRO A 136 -9.22 17.91 -6.33
CA PRO A 136 -9.21 18.46 -7.67
C PRO A 136 -7.93 18.05 -8.40
N ARG A 137 -8.06 17.63 -9.66
CA ARG A 137 -6.95 17.31 -10.56
C ARG A 137 -6.58 18.49 -11.44
#